data_AF-A0A7X7E136-F1
#
_entry.id   AF-A0A7X7E136-F1
#
_cell.length_a   1.000
_cell.length_b   1.000
_cell.length_c   1.000
_cell.angle_alpha   90.00
_cell.angle_beta   90.00
_cell.angle_gamma   90.00
#
_symmetry.space_group_name_H-M   'P 1'
#
loop_
_entity.id
_entity.type
_entity.pdbx_description
1 polymer ?
#
loop_
_entity_poly.entity_id
_entity_poly.type
_entity_poly.pdbx_seq_one_letter_code
_entity_poly.pdbx_strand_id
1 'polypeptide(L)' 'MAVPGTFKLLPSAELLKELADDYKRMNVMIFGTPPSFDSIIETLSTLEREINTV' A
#
# COMPACT_ATOMS: atom_id res chain seq x y z
N MET A 1 18.47 15.19 3.20
CA MET A 1 18.06 15.10 1.79
C MET A 1 17.50 13.70 1.60
N ALA A 2 16.28 13.55 1.07
CA ALA A 2 15.75 12.22 0.76
C ALA A 2 16.59 11.62 -0.37
N VAL A 3 17.16 10.44 -0.15
CA VAL A 3 18.01 9.77 -1.14
C VAL A 3 17.10 8.89 -2.01
N PRO A 4 17.09 9.06 -3.34
CA PRO A 4 16.41 8.13 -4.24
C PRO A 4 16.85 6.69 -3.95
N GLY A 5 15.91 5.76 -3.80
CA GLY A 5 16.17 4.37 -3.41
C GLY A 5 15.97 4.06 -1.92
N THR A 6 15.73 5.07 -1.06
CA THR A 6 15.47 4.87 0.37
C THR A 6 14.01 5.10 0.78
N PHE A 7 13.17 5.54 -0.16
CA PHE A 7 11.78 5.83 0.13
C PHE A 7 11.01 4.51 0.22
N LYS A 8 10.53 4.18 1.43
CA LYS A 8 9.63 3.05 1.67
C LYS A 8 8.21 3.58 1.79
N LEU A 9 7.41 3.32 0.77
CA LEU A 9 5.99 3.60 0.78
C LEU A 9 5.24 2.40 1.36
N LEU A 10 5.74 1.19 1.11
CA LEU A 10 5.22 -0.03 1.70
C LEU A 10 5.79 -0.26 3.11
N PRO A 11 4.93 -0.52 4.09
CA PRO A 11 5.38 -0.85 5.44
C PRO A 11 5.97 -2.27 5.50
N SER A 12 6.45 -2.68 6.68
CA SER A 12 6.96 -4.05 6.90
C SER A 12 5.86 -5.09 6.64
N ALA A 13 6.27 -6.32 6.32
CA ALA A 13 5.34 -7.41 6.01
C ALA A 13 4.36 -7.74 7.14
N GLU A 14 4.77 -7.55 8.41
CA GLU A 14 3.89 -7.70 9.58
C GLU A 14 2.80 -6.64 9.59
N LEU A 15 3.16 -5.37 9.36
CA LEU A 15 2.19 -4.27 9.34
C LEU A 15 1.26 -4.35 8.12
N LEU A 16 1.74 -4.87 6.99
CA LEU A 16 0.90 -5.14 5.82
C LEU A 16 -0.24 -6.11 6.13
N LYS A 17 0.02 -7.14 6.95
CA LYS A 17 -0.99 -8.11 7.35
C LYS A 17 -2.05 -7.46 8.26
N GLU A 18 -1.62 -6.66 9.23
CA GLU A 18 -2.53 -5.92 10.11
C GLU A 18 -3.39 -4.94 9.30
N LEU A 19 -2.79 -4.21 8.36
CA LEU A 19 -3.50 -3.29 7.47
C LEU A 19 -4.49 -4.02 6.55
N ALA A 20 -4.17 -5.23 6.07
CA ALA A 20 -5.08 -6.02 5.26
C ALA A 20 -6.32 -6.46 6.06
N ASP A 21 -6.13 -6.87 7.32
CA ASP A 21 -7.22 -7.26 8.20
C ASP A 21 -8.08 -6.06 8.59
N ASP A 22 -7.46 -4.90 8.84
CA ASP A 22 -8.18 -3.66 9.13
C ASP A 22 -8.94 -3.14 7.91
N TYR A 23 -8.33 -3.19 6.72
CA TYR A 23 -8.97 -2.85 5.45
C TYR A 23 -10.24 -3.68 5.21
N LYS A 24 -10.18 -4.99 5.47
CA LYS A 24 -11.36 -5.88 5.39
C LYS A 24 -12.45 -5.50 6.40
N ARG A 25 -12.08 -5.07 7.60
CA ARG A 25 -13.01 -4.64 8.65
C ARG A 25 -13.66 -3.30 8.33
N MET A 26 -12.95 -2.41 7.64
CA MET A 26 -13.47 -1.10 7.20
C MET A 26 -14.28 -1.19 5.90
N ASN A 27 -14.11 -2.28 5.13
CA ASN A 27 -14.76 -2.51 3.84
C ASN A 27 -16.30 -2.46 3.89
N VAL A 28 -16.88 -2.77 5.04
CA VAL A 28 -18.34 -2.69 5.29
C VAL A 28 -18.90 -1.26 5.25
N MET A 29 -18.05 -0.23 5.33
CA MET A 29 -18.47 1.18 5.26
C MET A 29 -18.24 1.83 3.88
N ILE A 30 -17.65 1.11 2.92
CA ILE A 30 -17.37 1.66 1.59
C ILE A 30 -18.60 1.45 0.68
N PHE A 31 -19.20 2.55 0.22
CA PHE A 31 -20.24 2.50 -0.81
C PHE A 31 -19.62 2.18 -2.17
N GLY A 32 -19.99 1.04 -2.76
CA GLY A 32 -19.49 0.59 -4.07
C GLY A 32 -18.69 -0.71 -3.98
N THR A 33 -17.94 -1.05 -5.04
CA THR A 33 -17.00 -2.19 -5.01
C THR A 33 -15.59 -1.65 -4.74
N PRO A 34 -15.10 -1.71 -3.50
CA PRO A 34 -13.74 -1.31 -3.19
C PRO A 34 -12.73 -2.20 -3.94
N PRO A 35 -11.58 -1.64 -4.36
CA PRO A 35 -10.51 -2.44 -4.94
C PRO A 35 -9.98 -3.45 -3.92
N SER A 36 -9.36 -4.54 -4.39
CA SER A 36 -8.71 -5.47 -3.48
C SER A 36 -7.51 -4.80 -2.79
N PHE A 37 -7.25 -5.19 -1.54
CA PHE A 37 -6.06 -4.73 -0.82
C PHE A 37 -4.78 -5.00 -1.64
N ASP A 38 -4.70 -6.17 -2.29
CA ASP A 38 -3.56 -6.53 -3.15
C ASP A 38 -3.36 -5.54 -4.31
N SER A 39 -4.43 -5.05 -4.94
CA SER A 39 -4.33 -4.07 -6.03
C SER A 39 -3.84 -2.70 -5.53
N ILE A 40 -4.22 -2.31 -4.31
CA ILE A 40 -3.70 -1.11 -3.66
C ILE A 40 -2.20 -1.27 -3.41
N ILE A 41 -1.78 -2.41 -2.86
CA ILE A 41 -0.36 -2.70 -2.58
C ILE A 41 0.48 -2.76 -3.86
N GLU A 42 -0.03 -3.37 -4.94
CA GLU A 42 0.65 -3.36 -6.25
C GLU A 42 0.86 -1.95 -6.81
N THR A 43 -0.17 -1.11 -6.69
CA THR A 43 -0.11 0.29 -7.15
C THR A 43 0.92 1.07 -6.33
N LEU A 44 0.88 0.93 -5.00
CA LEU A 44 1.86 1.56 -4.10
C LEU A 44 3.29 1.04 -4.36
N SER A 45 3.45 -0.26 -4.61
CA SER A 45 4.76 -0.86 -4.96
C SER A 45 5.32 -0.27 -6.25
N THR A 46 4.46 -0.06 -7.25
CA THR A 46 4.85 0.54 -8.53
C THR A 46 5.23 2.00 -8.35
N LEU A 47 4.44 2.76 -7.59
CA LEU A 47 4.75 4.14 -7.26
C LEU A 47 6.06 4.27 -6.47
N GLU A 48 6.31 3.36 -5.51
CA GLU A 48 7.58 3.32 -4.77
C GLU A 48 8.76 3.10 -5.70
N ARG A 49 8.64 2.19 -6.69
CA ARG A 49 9.67 1.98 -7.70
C ARG A 49 9.88 3.23 -8.55
N GLU A 50 8.81 3.85 -9.04
CA GLU A 50 8.88 5.08 -9.82
C GLU A 50 9.58 6.20 -9.06
N ILE A 51 9.19 6.46 -7.81
CA ILE A 51 9.81 7.48 -6.95
C ILE A 51 11.31 7.19 -6.74
N ASN A 52 11.67 5.93 -6.52
CA ASN A 52 13.05 5.54 -6.28
C ASN A 52 13.91 5.49 -7.57
N THR A 53 13.30 5.64 -8.75
CA THR A 53 14.01 5.72 -10.05
C THR A 53 14.33 7.15 -10.50
N VAL A 54 13.87 8.19 -9.78
CA VAL A 54 14.09 9.62 -10.10
C VAL A 54 15.26 10.21 -9.33
#